data_AF-A0A9X8YMC2-F1
#
_entry.id   AF-A0A9X8YMC2-F1
#
_cell.length_a   1.000
_cell.length_b   1.000
_cell.length_c   1.000
_cell.angle_alpha   90.00
_cell.angle_beta   90.00
_cell.angle_gamma   90.00
#
_symmetry.space_group_name_H-M   'P 1'
#
loop_
_entity.id
_entity.type
_entity.pdbx_description
1 polymer ?
#
loop_
_entity_poly.entity_id
_entity_poly.type
_entity_poly.pdbx_seq_one_letter_code
_entity_poly.pdbx_strand_id
1 'polypeptide(L)' 'GKGFLTGAITEDTTFDSGDFRNLVPRFSAEARRANQALVSVLGQIAQRKCVTPAQIALAWLLAQQPWIVPIPGTTKRHRL' A
#
# COMPACT_ATOMS: atom_id res chain seq x y z
N GLY A 1 -1.05 5.80 0.45
CA GLY A 1 -1.47 5.16 1.72
C GLY A 1 -0.32 4.71 2.61
N LYS A 2 0.75 5.51 2.83
CA LYS A 2 1.85 5.22 3.79
C LYS A 2 2.32 3.74 3.79
N GLY A 3 2.49 3.15 2.61
CA GLY A 3 2.92 1.75 2.45
C GLY A 3 1.83 0.67 2.56
N PHE A 4 0.61 1.00 2.96
CA PHE A 4 -0.46 0.03 3.23
C PHE A 4 -0.79 -0.87 2.02
N LEU A 5 -1.04 -0.28 0.86
CA LEU A 5 -1.41 -1.00 -0.36
C LEU A 5 -0.23 -1.69 -1.07
N THR A 6 0.97 -1.63 -0.49
CA THR A 6 2.18 -2.19 -1.12
C THR A 6 2.38 -3.67 -0.78
N GLY A 7 1.59 -4.22 0.14
CA GLY A 7 1.77 -5.58 0.68
C GLY A 7 2.82 -5.69 1.80
N ALA A 8 3.55 -4.61 2.09
CA ALA A 8 4.57 -4.58 3.16
C ALA A 8 3.98 -4.53 4.59
N ILE A 9 2.67 -4.28 4.72
CA ILE A 9 1.96 -4.27 6.00
C ILE A 9 0.89 -5.36 5.91
N THR A 10 1.06 -6.40 6.71
CA THR A 10 0.14 -7.54 6.86
C THR A 10 -0.76 -7.36 8.10
N GLU A 11 -1.74 -8.25 8.25
CA GLU A 11 -2.61 -8.29 9.43
C GLU A 11 -1.85 -8.41 10.76
N ASP A 12 -0.76 -9.18 10.77
CA ASP A 12 0.07 -9.46 11.95
C ASP A 12 1.22 -8.47 12.15
N THR A 13 1.36 -7.47 11.28
CA THR A 13 2.48 -6.51 11.40
C THR A 13 2.46 -5.84 12.78
N THR A 14 3.59 -5.72 13.46
CA THR A 14 3.69 -4.90 14.68
C THR A 14 4.52 -3.67 14.35
N PHE A 15 4.06 -2.50 14.78
CA PHE A 15 4.85 -1.29 14.67
C PHE A 15 5.63 -1.08 15.96
N ASP A 16 6.77 -0.41 15.85
CA ASP A 16 7.53 0.03 17.01
C ASP A 16 6.70 0.97 17.89
N SER A 17 6.92 1.00 19.20
CA SER A 17 6.04 1.70 20.14
C SER A 17 5.95 3.21 19.89
N GLY A 18 7.02 3.83 19.36
CA GLY A 18 7.06 5.24 18.98
C GLY A 18 6.50 5.57 17.59
N ASP A 19 6.09 4.56 16.81
CA ASP A 19 5.61 4.77 15.45
C ASP A 19 4.22 5.41 15.44
N PHE A 20 4.09 6.57 14.79
CA PHE A 20 2.81 7.28 14.68
C PHE A 20 1.70 6.44 14.03
N ARG A 21 2.05 5.40 13.25
CA ARG A 21 1.07 4.48 12.65
C ARG A 21 0.23 3.77 13.70
N ASN A 22 0.71 3.60 14.93
CA ASN A 22 -0.08 3.08 16.05
C ASN A 22 -1.29 3.97 16.41
N LEU A 23 -1.20 5.28 16.15
CA LEU A 23 -2.24 6.26 16.48
C LEU A 23 -3.24 6.47 15.34
N VAL A 24 -2.98 5.92 14.16
CA VAL A 24 -3.79 6.16 12.97
C VAL A 24 -4.80 5.00 12.81
N PRO A 25 -6.12 5.25 12.89
CA PRO A 25 -7.15 4.19 12.89
C PRO A 25 -7.06 3.21 11.72
N ARG A 26 -6.63 3.69 10.53
CA ARG A 26 -6.45 2.85 9.34
C ARG A 26 -5.42 1.71 9.53
N PHE A 27 -4.51 1.84 10.49
CA PHE A 27 -3.47 0.84 10.77
C PHE A 27 -3.77 -0.01 12.01
N SER A 28 -4.95 0.14 12.62
CA SER A 28 -5.38 -0.73 13.72
C SER A 28 -5.42 -2.19 13.28
N ALA A 29 -5.25 -3.13 14.21
CA ALA A 29 -5.28 -4.56 13.89
C ALA A 29 -6.58 -4.97 13.19
N GLU A 30 -7.72 -4.44 13.63
CA GLU A 30 -9.02 -4.65 13.01
C GLU A 30 -9.06 -4.10 11.58
N ALA A 31 -8.63 -2.85 11.37
CA ALA A 31 -8.62 -2.24 10.05
C ALA A 31 -7.68 -2.97 9.09
N ARG A 32 -6.52 -3.46 9.55
CA ARG A 32 -5.63 -4.26 8.70
C ARG A 32 -6.26 -5.59 8.32
N ARG A 33 -6.87 -6.30 9.26
CA ARG A 33 -7.57 -7.57 8.98
C ARG A 33 -8.72 -7.37 7.99
N ALA A 34 -9.56 -6.35 8.22
CA ALA A 34 -10.69 -6.03 7.35
C ALA A 34 -10.25 -5.69 5.90
N ASN A 35 -9.09 -5.05 5.75
CA ASN A 35 -8.55 -4.65 4.45
C ASN A 35 -7.57 -5.67 3.83
N GLN A 36 -7.22 -6.75 4.52
CA GLN A 36 -6.27 -7.76 4.04
C GLN A 36 -6.76 -8.40 2.74
N ALA A 37 -8.06 -8.63 2.61
CA ALA A 37 -8.65 -9.17 1.38
C ALA A 37 -8.35 -8.30 0.16
N LEU A 38 -8.44 -6.97 0.30
CA LEU A 38 -8.13 -6.02 -0.78
C LEU A 38 -6.65 -6.09 -1.15
N VAL A 39 -5.76 -6.12 -0.16
CA VAL A 39 -4.31 -6.22 -0.39
C VAL A 39 -3.96 -7.53 -1.10
N SER A 40 -4.61 -8.64 -0.73
CA SER A 40 -4.44 -9.94 -1.38
C SER A 40 -4.86 -9.91 -2.86
N VAL A 41 -6.00 -9.27 -3.18
CA VAL A 41 -6.44 -9.10 -4.58
C VAL A 41 -5.43 -8.28 -5.39
N LEU A 42 -4.94 -7.18 -4.84
CA LEU A 42 -3.89 -6.38 -5.50
C LEU A 42 -2.62 -7.20 -5.73
N GLY A 43 -2.24 -8.04 -4.77
CA GLY A 43 -1.12 -8.99 -4.91
C GLY A 43 -1.29 -9.96 -6.06
N GLN A 44 -2.48 -10.56 -6.21
CA GLN A 44 -2.77 -11.49 -7.31
C GLN A 44 -2.70 -10.80 -8.69
N ILE A 45 -3.24 -9.59 -8.80
CA ILE A 45 -3.18 -8.81 -10.06
C ILE A 45 -1.73 -8.47 -10.38
N ALA A 46 -0.98 -8.02 -9.39
CA ALA A 46 0.44 -7.68 -9.52
C ALA A 46 1.26 -8.88 -10.00
N GLN A 47 1.02 -10.07 -9.43
CA GLN A 47 1.67 -11.32 -9.83
C GLN A 47 1.36 -11.69 -11.28
N ARG A 48 0.09 -11.63 -11.70
CA ARG A 48 -0.31 -11.92 -13.10
C ARG A 48 0.33 -10.98 -14.11
N LYS A 49 0.67 -9.76 -13.70
CA LYS A 49 1.25 -8.70 -14.54
C LYS A 49 2.77 -8.58 -14.37
N CYS A 50 3.39 -9.42 -13.54
CA CYS A 50 4.82 -9.34 -13.20
C CYS A 50 5.28 -7.95 -12.71
N VAL A 51 4.43 -7.29 -11.92
CA VAL A 51 4.69 -5.97 -11.32
C VAL A 51 4.48 -6.01 -9.81
N THR A 52 4.79 -4.92 -9.13
CA THR A 52 4.54 -4.78 -7.68
C THR A 52 3.12 -4.30 -7.38
N PRO A 53 2.54 -4.61 -6.22
CA PRO A 53 1.24 -4.05 -5.80
C PRO A 53 1.23 -2.52 -5.76
N ALA A 54 2.37 -1.90 -5.45
CA ALA A 54 2.55 -0.45 -5.50
C ALA A 54 2.34 0.11 -6.92
N GLN A 55 2.85 -0.56 -7.95
CA GLN A 55 2.65 -0.17 -9.34
C GLN A 55 1.18 -0.31 -9.77
N ILE A 56 0.47 -1.36 -9.32
CA ILE A 56 -0.97 -1.50 -9.57
C ILE A 56 -1.75 -0.35 -8.92
N ALA A 57 -1.42 0.03 -7.68
CA ALA A 57 -2.08 1.15 -7.00
C ALA A 57 -1.84 2.49 -7.71
N LEU A 58 -0.63 2.73 -8.23
CA LEU A 58 -0.33 3.94 -9.00
C LEU A 58 -1.05 3.95 -10.36
N ALA A 59 -1.08 2.80 -11.06
CA ALA A 59 -1.79 2.65 -12.32
C ALA A 59 -3.29 2.91 -12.16
N TRP A 60 -3.90 2.41 -11.09
CA TRP A 60 -5.31 2.66 -10.79
C TRP A 60 -5.59 4.16 -10.56
N LEU A 61 -4.69 4.86 -9.88
CA LEU A 61 -4.81 6.30 -9.62
C LEU A 61 -4.68 7.12 -10.92
N LEU A 62 -3.70 6.78 -11.77
CA LEU A 62 -3.50 7.39 -13.09
C LEU A 62 -4.70 7.17 -14.02
N ALA A 63 -5.38 6.03 -13.89
CA ALA A 63 -6.56 5.70 -14.69
C ALA A 63 -7.82 6.49 -14.29
N GLN A 64 -7.82 7.19 -13.14
CA GLN A 64 -9.02 7.89 -12.68
C GLN A 64 -9.36 9.10 -13.56
N GLN A 65 -8.37 9.94 -13.91
CA GLN A 65 -8.53 11.12 -14.75
C GLN A 65 -7.18 11.55 -15.38
N PRO A 66 -7.17 12.17 -16.58
CA PRO A 66 -5.93 12.53 -17.29
C PRO A 66 -5.02 13.53 -16.56
N TRP A 67 -5.56 14.37 -15.67
CA TRP A 67 -4.80 15.40 -14.95
C TRP A 67 -4.25 14.93 -13.61
N ILE A 68 -4.42 13.65 -13.26
CA ILE A 68 -3.90 13.10 -12.00
C ILE A 68 -2.43 12.73 -12.19
N VAL A 69 -1.55 13.43 -11.46
CA VAL A 69 -0.11 13.15 -11.43
C VAL A 69 0.28 12.69 -10.02
N PRO A 70 0.55 11.38 -9.81
CA PRO A 70 0.99 10.89 -8.52
C PRO A 70 2.42 11.33 -8.22
N ILE A 71 2.67 11.75 -6.99
CA ILE A 71 4.03 12.05 -6.49
C ILE A 71 4.42 10.96 -5.48
N PRO A 72 5.05 9.85 -5.92
CA PRO A 72 5.43 8.78 -5.02
C PRO A 72 6.59 9.22 -4.12
N GLY A 73 6.36 9.28 -2.81
CA GLY A 73 7.40 9.58 -1.84
C GLY A 73 8.32 8.38 -1.59
N THR A 74 9.64 8.58 -1.67
CA THR A 74 10.66 7.59 -1.29
C THR A 74 11.88 8.26 -0.67
N THR A 75 12.56 7.55 0.23
CA THR A 75 13.87 7.94 0.79
C THR A 75 15.02 7.12 0.22
N LYS A 76 14.73 6.10 -0.62
CA LYS A 76 15.74 5.20 -1.21
C LYS A 76 15.73 5.33 -2.72
N ARG A 77 16.91 5.52 -3.32
CA ARG A 77 17.07 5.77 -4.76
C ARG A 77 16.64 4.58 -5.64
N HIS A 78 16.82 3.35 -5.18
CA HIS A 78 16.40 2.14 -5.92
C HIS A 78 14.88 1.90 -5.94
N ARG A 79 14.08 2.78 -5.32
CA ARG A 79 12.61 2.70 -5.32
C ARG A 79 11.97 3.72 -6.27
N LEU A 80 12.79 4.53 -6.95
CA LEU A 80 12.37 5.38 -8.07
C LEU A 80 12.38 4.55 -9.35
#